data_AF-A0A924NMX2-F1
#
_entry.id   AF-A0A924NMX2-F1
#
_cell.length_a   1.000
_cell.length_b   1.000
_cell.length_c   1.000
_cell.angle_alpha   90.00
_cell.angle_beta   90.00
_cell.angle_gamma   90.00
#
_symmetry.space_group_name_H-M   'P 1'
#
loop_
_entity.id
_entity.type
_entity.pdbx_description
1 polymer ?
#
loop_
_entity_poly.entity_id
_entity_poly.type
_entity_poly.pdbx_seq_one_letter_code
_entity_poly.pdbx_strand_id
1 'polypeptide(L)'
;MVGLLEGARRDAGLSQGELARLAQTSRTTLSAYENGRTSPTLTTAARVLSACGFVLAATRQVRRGLLRGRAAWPTHAAASRAWSPASARPG
;
A
#
# COMPACT_ATOMS: atom_id res chain seq x y z
N MET A 1 -9.97 19.84 -2.43
CA MET A 1 -8.99 18.75 -2.28
C MET A 1 -8.21 18.67 -3.58
N VAL A 2 -6.89 18.79 -3.57
CA VAL A 2 -6.05 18.75 -4.80
C VAL A 2 -5.92 17.29 -5.24
N GLY A 3 -6.13 17.00 -6.52
CA GLY A 3 -5.99 15.65 -7.06
C GLY A 3 -4.53 15.18 -7.09
N LEU A 4 -4.28 13.86 -7.09
CA LEU A 4 -2.92 13.29 -7.04
C LEU A 4 -1.98 13.86 -8.11
N LEU A 5 -2.45 13.92 -9.38
CA LEU A 5 -1.63 14.42 -10.49
C LEU A 5 -1.39 15.92 -10.42
N GLU A 6 -2.40 16.69 -9.99
CA GLU A 6 -2.27 18.13 -9.81
C GLU A 6 -1.26 18.46 -8.69
N GLY A 7 -1.30 17.70 -7.59
CA GLY A 7 -0.34 17.81 -6.49
C GLY A 7 1.08 17.55 -6.97
N ALA A 8 1.31 16.39 -7.60
CA ALA A 8 2.63 16.02 -8.13
C ALA A 8 3.18 17.05 -9.12
N ARG A 9 2.32 17.62 -9.98
CA ARG A 9 2.72 18.68 -10.92
C ARG A 9 3.17 19.95 -10.18
N ARG A 10 2.38 20.38 -9.19
CA ARG A 10 2.68 21.60 -8.40
C ARG A 10 3.97 21.43 -7.59
N ASP A 11 4.19 20.25 -7.01
CA ASP A 11 5.40 19.93 -6.26
C ASP A 11 6.65 19.93 -7.16
N ALA A 12 6.50 19.51 -8.42
CA ALA A 12 7.55 19.58 -9.43
C ALA A 12 7.75 20.99 -10.04
N GLY A 13 6.93 21.99 -9.65
CA GLY A 13 7.02 23.36 -10.19
C GLY A 13 6.62 23.49 -11.66
N LEU A 14 5.91 22.51 -12.23
CA LEU A 14 5.57 22.47 -13.65
C LEU A 14 4.22 23.13 -13.94
N SER A 15 4.08 23.81 -15.07
CA SER A 15 2.79 24.16 -15.65
C SER A 15 2.10 22.92 -16.26
N GLN A 16 0.79 23.00 -16.51
CA GLN A 16 0.07 21.92 -17.21
C GLN A 16 0.64 21.66 -18.61
N GLY A 17 1.14 22.69 -19.30
CA GLY A 17 1.72 22.53 -20.64
C GLY A 17 3.05 21.77 -20.61
N GLU A 18 3.92 22.12 -19.66
CA GLU A 18 5.22 21.46 -19.48
C GLU A 18 5.05 20.00 -19.09
N LEU A 19 4.19 19.71 -18.10
CA LEU A 19 3.93 18.33 -17.73
C LEU A 19 3.28 17.54 -18.87
N ALA A 20 2.33 18.13 -19.60
CA ALA A 20 1.71 17.45 -20.74
C ALA A 20 2.74 17.06 -21.81
N ARG A 21 3.69 17.96 -22.10
CA ARG A 21 4.79 17.71 -23.03
C ARG A 21 5.70 16.58 -22.54
N LEU A 22 6.13 16.64 -21.28
CA LEU A 22 7.01 15.61 -20.67
C LEU A 22 6.32 14.24 -20.60
N ALA A 23 5.04 14.22 -20.24
CA ALA A 23 4.24 13.01 -20.11
C ALA A 23 3.61 12.53 -21.44
N GLN A 24 3.99 13.13 -22.58
CA GLN A 24 3.50 12.79 -23.92
C GLN A 24 1.95 12.70 -23.98
N THR A 25 1.29 13.75 -23.52
CA THR A 25 -0.16 13.93 -23.55
C THR A 25 -0.52 15.36 -23.95
N SER A 26 -1.79 15.66 -24.17
CA SER A 26 -2.24 17.03 -24.43
C SER A 26 -2.51 17.78 -23.12
N ARG A 27 -2.37 19.11 -23.14
CA ARG A 27 -2.76 19.97 -22.00
C ARG A 27 -4.23 19.78 -21.62
N THR A 28 -5.11 19.64 -22.62
CA THR A 28 -6.55 19.41 -22.41
C THR A 28 -6.81 18.08 -21.72
N THR A 29 -6.12 17.01 -22.15
CA THR A 29 -6.20 15.68 -21.53
C THR A 29 -5.69 15.72 -20.08
N LEU A 30 -4.54 16.37 -19.83
CA LEU A 30 -4.01 16.53 -18.48
C LEU A 30 -4.98 17.31 -17.58
N SER A 31 -5.57 18.39 -18.08
CA SER A 31 -6.60 19.15 -17.36
C SER A 31 -7.82 18.30 -17.02
N ALA A 32 -8.27 17.43 -17.94
CA ALA A 32 -9.36 16.50 -17.67
C ALA A 32 -9.02 15.50 -16.54
N TYR A 33 -7.76 15.05 -16.47
CA TYR A 33 -7.28 14.18 -15.39
C TYR A 33 -7.21 14.91 -14.04
N GLU A 34 -6.63 16.11 -14.02
CA GLU A 34 -6.49 16.91 -12.78
C GLU A 34 -7.86 17.29 -12.19
N ASN A 35 -8.84 17.57 -13.05
CA ASN A 35 -10.20 17.91 -12.63
C ASN A 35 -11.13 16.70 -12.45
N GLY A 36 -10.61 15.47 -12.58
CA GLY A 36 -11.40 14.24 -12.41
C GLY A 36 -12.49 14.00 -13.46
N ARG A 37 -12.49 14.73 -14.58
CA ARG A 37 -13.44 14.54 -15.68
C ARG A 37 -13.17 13.25 -16.45
N THR A 38 -11.93 12.79 -16.43
CA THR A 38 -11.52 11.53 -17.03
C THR A 38 -10.49 10.87 -16.13
N SER A 39 -10.63 9.56 -15.92
CA SER A 39 -9.62 8.80 -15.19
C SER A 39 -8.54 8.30 -16.15
N PRO A 40 -7.26 8.57 -15.90
CA PRO A 40 -6.17 7.96 -16.65
C PRO A 40 -6.11 6.45 -16.38
N THR A 41 -5.59 5.68 -17.33
CA THR A 41 -5.16 4.30 -17.07
C THR A 41 -3.99 4.30 -16.09
N LEU A 42 -3.71 3.16 -15.44
CA LEU A 42 -2.56 3.03 -14.54
C LEU A 42 -1.24 3.36 -15.25
N THR A 43 -1.06 2.90 -16.48
CA THR A 43 0.13 3.20 -17.30
C THR A 43 0.28 4.70 -17.55
N THR A 44 -0.82 5.39 -17.88
CA THR A 44 -0.80 6.84 -18.09
C THR A 44 -0.51 7.58 -16.79
N ALA A 45 -1.14 7.18 -15.67
CA ALA A 45 -0.89 7.78 -14.37
C ALA A 45 0.57 7.62 -13.94
N ALA A 46 1.15 6.42 -14.10
CA ALA A 46 2.55 6.16 -13.81
C ALA A 46 3.47 7.06 -14.65
N ARG A 47 3.23 7.17 -15.96
CA ARG A 47 4.02 8.02 -16.86
C ARG A 47 3.96 9.50 -16.48
N VAL A 48 2.78 10.01 -16.14
CA VAL A 48 2.61 11.40 -15.69
C VAL A 48 3.34 11.64 -14.38
N LEU A 49 3.23 10.72 -13.41
CA LEU A 49 3.94 10.82 -12.14
C LEU A 49 5.46 10.77 -12.31
N SER A 50 5.96 9.91 -13.19
CA SER A 50 7.40 9.83 -13.52
C SER A 50 7.95 11.11 -14.14
N ALA A 51 7.17 11.81 -14.97
CA ALA A 51 7.56 13.12 -15.50
C ALA A 51 7.69 14.21 -14.41
N CYS A 52 7.05 14.01 -13.24
CA CYS A 52 7.18 14.86 -12.06
C CYS A 52 8.23 14.35 -11.06
N GLY A 53 8.97 13.28 -11.37
CA GLY A 53 9.95 12.68 -10.46
C GLY A 53 9.36 11.73 -9.40
N PHE A 54 8.11 11.30 -9.56
CA PHE A 54 7.44 10.36 -8.65
C PHE A 54 7.37 8.94 -9.23
N VAL A 55 7.21 7.97 -8.33
CA VAL A 55 6.97 6.56 -8.68
C VAL A 55 5.58 6.16 -8.19
N LEU A 56 4.79 5.54 -9.07
CA LEU A 56 3.51 4.94 -8.70
C LEU A 56 3.76 3.52 -8.17
N ALA A 57 3.48 3.29 -6.88
CA ALA A 57 3.68 2.01 -6.23
C ALA A 57 2.44 1.60 -5.42
N ALA A 58 2.11 0.31 -5.44
CA ALA A 58 1.14 -0.28 -4.53
C ALA A 58 1.86 -0.74 -3.26
N THR A 59 1.32 -0.39 -2.09
CA THR A 59 1.83 -0.88 -0.80
C THR A 59 0.81 -1.81 -0.15
N ARG A 60 1.30 -2.92 0.44
CA ARG A 60 0.43 -3.85 1.16
C ARG A 60 0.00 -3.24 2.49
N GLN A 61 -1.30 -3.03 2.67
CA GLN A 61 -1.83 -2.66 3.97
C GLN A 61 -1.91 -3.88 4.90
N VAL A 62 -0.92 -4.04 5.78
CA VAL A 62 -0.99 -5.05 6.84
C VAL A 62 -1.76 -4.47 8.01
N ARG A 63 -3.03 -4.83 8.15
CA ARG A 63 -3.82 -4.49 9.35
C ARG A 63 -3.22 -5.23 10.56
N ARG A 64 -2.38 -4.54 11.34
CA ARG A 64 -1.92 -5.05 12.64
C ARG A 64 -3.11 -5.07 13.60
N GLY A 65 -3.76 -6.23 13.75
CA GLY A 65 -4.90 -6.35 14.68
C GLY A 65 -5.49 -7.74 14.87
N LEU A 66 -5.35 -8.66 13.90
CA LEU A 66 -6.00 -9.99 14.02
C LEU A 66 -5.14 -11.07 14.71
N LEU A 67 -3.97 -10.72 15.23
CA LEU A 67 -3.09 -11.64 15.97
C LEU A 67 -3.08 -11.39 17.49
N ARG A 68 -4.08 -10.67 18.04
CA ARG A 68 -4.30 -10.57 19.51
C ARG A 68 -4.95 -11.84 20.11
N GLY A 69 -4.77 -12.99 19.48
CA GLY A 69 -5.37 -14.27 19.93
C GLY A 69 -4.44 -15.46 19.90
N ARG A 70 -3.12 -15.28 19.69
CA ARG A 70 -2.17 -16.41 19.65
C ARG A 70 -1.01 -16.19 20.61
N ALA A 71 -1.33 -16.27 21.90
CA ALA A 71 -0.35 -16.54 22.95
C ALA A 71 -1.02 -17.40 24.03
N ALA A 72 -1.27 -18.65 23.67
CA ALA A 72 -1.29 -19.74 24.62
C ALA A 72 -0.61 -20.94 23.94
N TRP A 73 0.65 -20.75 23.54
CA TRP A 73 1.53 -21.92 23.49
C TRP A 73 1.77 -22.26 24.96
N PRO A 74 1.33 -23.43 25.47
CA PRO A 74 1.68 -23.83 26.82
C PRO A 74 3.19 -23.97 26.84
N THR A 75 3.87 -23.01 27.46
CA THR A 75 5.24 -23.21 27.93
C THR A 75 5.27 -24.53 28.71
N HIS A 76 6.31 -25.33 28.49
CA HIS A 76 6.50 -26.67 29.04
C HIS A 76 6.27 -26.80 30.56
N ALA A 77 6.13 -25.70 31.30
CA ALA A 77 5.69 -25.63 32.69
C ALA A 77 4.25 -26.14 32.96
N ALA A 78 3.38 -26.30 31.95
CA ALA A 78 2.04 -26.87 32.13
C ALA A 78 1.95 -28.38 31.87
N ALA A 79 2.93 -28.98 31.19
CA ALA A 79 2.93 -30.41 30.87
C ALA A 79 3.32 -31.31 32.07
N SER A 80 4.04 -30.76 33.06
CA SER A 80 4.51 -31.51 34.23
C SER A 80 3.44 -31.88 35.25
N ARG A 81 2.20 -31.37 35.11
CA ARG A 81 1.06 -31.76 35.96
C ARG A 81 0.16 -32.83 35.36
N ALA A 82 0.32 -33.18 34.08
CA ALA A 82 -0.57 -34.11 33.38
C ALA A 82 -0.04 -35.55 33.28
N TRP A 83 1.22 -35.83 33.65
CA TRP A 83 1.77 -37.18 33.72
C TRP A 83 2.33 -37.44 35.13
N SER A 84 1.62 -38.28 35.90
CA SER A 84 2.18 -38.95 37.09
C SER A 84 2.51 -40.41 36.75
N PRO A 85 3.72 -40.93 37.05
CA PRO A 85 4.10 -42.32 36.78
C PRO A 85 3.49 -43.34 37.75
N ALA A 86 2.57 -42.93 38.64
CA ALA A 86 2.03 -43.78 39.71
C ALA A 86 0.98 -44.82 39.24
N SER A 87 0.63 -44.87 37.95
CA SER A 87 -0.33 -45.87 37.41
C SER A 87 0.31 -47.14 36.85
N ALA A 88 1.64 -47.29 36.91
CA ALA A 88 2.32 -48.51 36.48
C ALA A 88 2.82 -49.32 37.69
N ARG A 89 1.92 -50.10 38.31
CA ARG A 89 2.34 -51.29 39.09
C ARG A 89 2.17 -52.51 38.19
N PRO A 90 3.22 -53.34 37.99
CA PRO A 90 3.03 -54.67 37.44
C PRO A 90 2.39 -55.56 38.51
N GLY A 91 1.24 -56.13 38.18
CA GLY A 91 0.71 -57.35 38.79
C GLY A 91 0.97 -58.50 37.84
#